data_AF-A0AAV0K1S5-F1
#
_entry.id   AF-A0AAV0K1S5-F1
#
_cell.length_a   1.000
_cell.length_b   1.000
_cell.length_c   1.000
_cell.angle_alpha   90.00
_cell.angle_beta   90.00
_cell.angle_gamma   90.00
#
_symmetry.space_group_name_H-M   'P 1'
#
loop_
_entity.id
_entity.type
_entity.pdbx_description
1 polymer ?
#
loop_
_entity_poly.entity_id
_entity_poly.type
_entity_poly.pdbx_seq_one_letter_code
_entity_poly.pdbx_strand_id
1 'polypeptide(L)'
;MGSTEIQNQAAYELRLLAKTGMDNRRVIAEAGAIPFLTSLLRSSDARIQENAVTALLNLSIYDNNKVLITASGGAVDSIITVLETGKTMEARENAAAAIFSLSMIDGYKVSIGGRPRAIPALLGLLKEGTTAGKRDAASALFNLAVYNANKAGVVGGGAVPLLIEALMDDKAGITDDALAVLALLLGCGEGLEQMRKSRILVPLLVDLLRFGSAKGKENAITLLLGLCKDGGEEVARRLLMNPRSIPCLQSLSSDGSLKARRKADALLRLLNRCCSHSQHSVNMGN
;
A
#
# COMPACT_ATOMS: atom_id res chain seq x y z
N MET A 1 28.45 -20.62 16.07
CA MET A 1 27.08 -20.21 16.45
C MET A 1 26.57 -21.19 17.50
N GLY A 2 25.82 -20.74 18.51
CA GLY A 2 25.26 -21.62 19.54
C GLY A 2 24.21 -22.60 18.98
N SER A 3 23.70 -23.54 19.80
CA SER A 3 22.66 -24.49 19.38
C SER A 3 21.39 -23.77 18.91
N THR A 4 20.57 -24.46 18.11
CA THR A 4 19.28 -23.97 17.61
C THR A 4 18.39 -23.45 18.74
N GLU A 5 18.32 -24.17 19.86
CA GLU A 5 17.59 -23.74 21.07
C GLU A 5 18.10 -22.41 21.62
N ILE A 6 19.43 -22.26 21.73
CA ILE A 6 20.04 -21.01 22.24
C ILE A 6 19.78 -19.86 21.27
N GLN A 7 19.89 -20.08 19.96
CA GLN A 7 19.58 -19.07 18.95
C GLN A 7 18.13 -18.64 19.01
N ASN A 8 17.20 -19.59 19.14
CA ASN A 8 15.78 -19.30 19.27
C ASN A 8 15.49 -18.49 20.53
N GLN A 9 16.04 -18.90 21.68
CA GLN A 9 15.85 -18.18 22.94
C GLN A 9 16.42 -16.76 22.84
N ALA A 10 17.63 -16.60 22.31
CA ALA A 10 18.25 -15.28 22.14
C ALA A 10 17.41 -14.36 21.23
N ALA A 11 16.94 -14.87 20.07
CA ALA A 11 16.09 -14.10 19.17
C ALA A 11 14.74 -13.73 19.82
N TYR A 12 14.15 -14.64 20.60
CA TYR A 12 12.92 -14.41 21.34
C TYR A 12 13.06 -13.32 22.40
N GLU A 13 14.11 -13.38 23.23
CA GLU A 13 14.38 -12.34 24.24
C GLU A 13 14.64 -10.97 23.60
N LEU A 14 15.42 -10.93 22.51
CA LEU A 14 15.64 -9.70 21.75
C LEU A 14 14.34 -9.13 21.18
N ARG A 15 13.44 -9.99 20.65
CA ARG A 15 12.10 -9.60 20.19
C ARG A 15 11.30 -8.95 21.31
N LEU A 16 11.28 -9.56 22.51
CA LEU A 16 10.54 -9.05 23.67
C LEU A 16 11.10 -7.72 24.17
N LEU A 17 12.42 -7.61 24.35
CA LEU A 17 13.06 -6.38 24.82
C LEU A 17 12.90 -5.23 23.82
N ALA A 18 13.01 -5.51 22.51
CA ALA A 18 12.82 -4.49 21.47
C ALA A 18 11.37 -4.01 21.35
N LYS A 19 10.39 -4.78 21.85
CA LYS A 19 8.97 -4.39 21.82
C LYS A 19 8.73 -3.14 22.67
N THR A 20 9.46 -2.97 23.76
CA THR A 20 9.23 -1.93 24.78
C THR A 20 10.33 -0.86 24.78
N GLY A 21 9.94 0.42 24.72
CA GLY A 21 10.85 1.55 24.94
C GLY A 21 11.83 1.86 23.80
N MET A 22 12.12 3.15 23.60
CA MET A 22 13.11 3.59 22.61
C MET A 22 14.54 3.24 23.04
N ASP A 23 14.84 3.33 24.34
CA ASP A 23 16.17 3.03 24.87
C ASP A 23 16.58 1.57 24.70
N ASN A 24 15.67 0.63 24.92
CA ASN A 24 15.96 -0.79 24.69
C ASN A 24 16.32 -1.04 23.23
N ARG A 25 15.54 -0.47 22.30
CA ARG A 25 15.81 -0.60 20.85
C ARG A 25 17.18 -0.06 20.49
N ARG A 26 17.56 1.10 21.05
CA ARG A 26 18.88 1.71 20.84
C ARG A 26 19.99 0.81 21.39
N VAL A 27 19.92 0.41 22.66
CA VAL A 27 20.95 -0.38 23.34
C VAL A 27 21.13 -1.75 22.68
N ILE A 28 20.05 -2.42 22.28
CA ILE A 28 20.11 -3.71 21.57
C ILE A 28 20.87 -3.59 20.24
N ALA A 29 20.59 -2.52 19.48
CA ALA A 29 21.27 -2.29 18.21
C ALA A 29 22.77 -1.96 18.41
N GLU A 30 23.10 -1.10 19.38
CA GLU A 30 24.47 -0.75 19.76
C GLU A 30 25.27 -1.96 20.25
N ALA A 31 24.61 -2.92 20.91
CA ALA A 31 25.21 -4.18 21.35
C ALA A 31 25.48 -5.17 20.20
N GLY A 32 25.23 -4.79 18.94
CA GLY A 32 25.54 -5.62 17.77
C GLY A 32 24.51 -6.70 17.46
N ALA A 33 23.27 -6.57 17.94
CA ALA A 33 22.23 -7.58 17.69
C ALA A 33 21.76 -7.64 16.22
N ILE A 34 21.87 -6.55 15.46
CA ILE A 34 21.32 -6.48 14.08
C ILE A 34 21.99 -7.50 13.13
N PRO A 35 23.34 -7.60 13.02
CA PRO A 35 23.99 -8.63 12.21
C PRO A 35 23.63 -10.06 12.64
N PHE A 36 23.52 -10.29 13.96
CA PHE A 36 23.11 -11.59 14.50
C PHE A 36 21.69 -11.95 14.04
N LEU A 37 20.71 -11.07 14.27
CA LEU A 37 19.32 -11.27 13.84
C LEU A 37 19.22 -11.44 12.31
N THR A 38 20.01 -10.68 11.55
CA THR A 38 20.08 -10.81 10.08
C THR A 38 20.53 -12.21 9.66
N SER A 39 21.51 -12.80 10.36
CA SER A 39 21.96 -14.16 10.08
C SER A 39 20.88 -15.21 10.31
N LEU A 40 20.02 -14.99 11.31
CA LEU A 40 18.94 -15.90 11.70
C LEU A 40 17.75 -15.89 10.74
N LEU A 41 17.60 -14.87 9.89
CA LEU A 41 16.56 -14.83 8.86
C LEU A 41 16.66 -15.99 7.85
N ARG A 42 17.85 -16.59 7.70
CA ARG A 42 18.10 -17.75 6.83
C ARG A 42 17.89 -19.09 7.54
N SER A 43 17.46 -19.09 8.80
CA SER A 43 17.26 -20.32 9.57
C SER A 43 16.22 -21.23 8.94
N SER A 44 16.44 -22.54 9.03
CA SER A 44 15.46 -23.57 8.66
C SER A 44 14.40 -23.80 9.75
N ASP A 45 14.56 -23.25 10.96
CA ASP A 45 13.56 -23.30 12.01
C ASP A 45 12.60 -22.09 11.90
N ALA A 46 11.30 -22.36 11.85
CA ALA A 46 10.25 -21.36 11.68
C ALA A 46 10.22 -20.34 12.83
N ARG A 47 10.39 -20.80 14.08
CA ARG A 47 10.36 -19.94 15.28
C ARG A 47 11.56 -19.01 15.30
N ILE A 48 12.73 -19.50 14.92
CA ILE A 48 13.94 -18.67 14.83
C ILE A 48 13.75 -17.57 13.78
N GLN A 49 13.31 -17.91 12.57
CA GLN A 49 13.12 -16.95 11.50
C GLN A 49 12.07 -15.90 11.88
N GLU A 50 10.95 -16.31 12.46
CA GLU A 50 9.87 -15.43 12.89
C GLU A 50 10.32 -14.49 14.02
N ASN A 51 11.00 -15.02 15.05
CA ASN A 51 11.53 -14.19 16.13
C ASN A 51 12.56 -13.19 15.62
N ALA A 52 13.43 -13.60 14.70
CA ALA A 52 14.45 -12.74 14.12
C ALA A 52 13.84 -11.58 13.31
N VAL A 53 12.89 -11.87 12.42
CA VAL A 53 12.24 -10.81 11.61
C VAL A 53 11.40 -9.88 12.48
N THR A 54 10.72 -10.40 13.50
CA THR A 54 9.92 -9.58 14.43
C THR A 54 10.80 -8.70 15.31
N ALA A 55 11.96 -9.20 15.75
CA ALA A 55 12.93 -8.38 16.47
C ALA A 55 13.46 -7.24 15.58
N LEU A 56 13.80 -7.51 14.31
CA LEU A 56 14.23 -6.48 13.36
C LEU A 56 13.13 -5.45 13.09
N LEU A 57 11.87 -5.88 12.93
CA LEU A 57 10.72 -4.99 12.85
C LEU A 57 10.67 -4.07 14.09
N ASN A 58 10.69 -4.63 15.29
CA ASN A 58 10.62 -3.86 16.53
C ASN A 58 11.77 -2.85 16.65
N LEU A 59 12.99 -3.27 16.31
CA LEU A 59 14.17 -2.40 16.29
C LEU A 59 14.01 -1.27 15.28
N SER A 60 13.44 -1.54 14.10
CA SER A 60 13.25 -0.55 13.04
C SER A 60 12.32 0.59 13.44
N ILE A 61 11.47 0.43 14.45
CA ILE A 61 10.55 1.49 14.89
C ILE A 61 11.35 2.72 15.38
N TYR A 62 12.56 2.55 15.89
CA TYR A 62 13.48 3.65 16.19
C TYR A 62 14.28 4.07 14.95
N ASP A 63 14.23 5.35 14.56
CA ASP A 63 14.77 5.83 13.29
C ASP A 63 16.26 5.56 13.09
N ASN A 64 17.10 5.77 14.12
CA ASN A 64 18.53 5.51 14.02
C ASN A 64 18.85 4.03 13.72
N ASN A 65 18.00 3.12 14.20
CA ASN A 65 18.17 1.69 13.92
C ASN A 65 17.82 1.34 12.47
N LYS A 66 16.95 2.09 11.79
CA LYS A 66 16.67 1.86 10.36
C LYS A 66 17.95 2.00 9.53
N VAL A 67 18.81 2.95 9.89
CA VAL A 67 20.12 3.15 9.26
C VAL A 67 21.03 1.96 9.51
N LEU A 68 21.10 1.49 10.75
CA LEU A 68 21.92 0.32 11.10
C LEU A 68 21.43 -0.97 10.42
N ILE A 69 20.11 -1.18 10.33
CA ILE A 69 19.51 -2.34 9.65
C ILE A 69 19.82 -2.30 8.15
N THR A 70 19.66 -1.15 7.50
CA THR A 70 19.92 -1.04 6.05
C THR A 70 21.40 -1.07 5.70
N ALA A 71 22.27 -0.60 6.59
CA ALA A 71 23.73 -0.72 6.46
C ALA A 71 24.25 -2.14 6.75
N SER A 72 23.49 -2.95 7.50
CA SER A 72 23.84 -4.35 7.77
C SER A 72 23.75 -5.16 6.47
N GLY A 73 24.91 -5.65 6.01
CA GLY A 73 25.06 -6.35 4.74
C GLY A 73 24.04 -7.48 4.54
N GLY A 74 23.24 -7.37 3.47
CA GLY A 74 22.24 -8.36 3.10
C GLY A 74 20.98 -8.40 3.98
N ALA A 75 20.81 -7.50 4.95
CA ALA A 75 19.63 -7.48 5.81
C ALA A 75 18.34 -7.23 5.03
N VAL A 76 18.32 -6.21 4.17
CA VAL A 76 17.15 -5.88 3.34
C VAL A 76 16.79 -7.04 2.40
N ASP A 77 17.77 -7.66 1.74
CA ASP A 77 17.53 -8.84 0.89
C ASP A 77 17.02 -10.03 1.69
N SER A 78 17.53 -10.23 2.90
CA SER A 78 17.07 -11.32 3.76
C SER A 78 15.63 -11.08 4.23
N ILE A 79 15.26 -9.84 4.56
CA ILE A 79 13.88 -9.46 4.90
C ILE A 79 12.95 -9.70 3.69
N ILE A 80 13.36 -9.32 2.47
CA ILE A 80 12.59 -9.58 1.25
C ILE A 80 12.44 -11.08 1.01
N THR A 81 13.48 -11.89 1.24
CA THR A 81 13.37 -13.35 1.17
C THR A 81 12.38 -13.90 2.20
N VAL A 82 12.35 -13.37 3.43
CA VAL A 82 11.34 -13.78 4.44
C VAL A 82 9.93 -13.36 4.03
N LEU A 83 9.76 -12.20 3.39
CA LEU A 83 8.46 -11.79 2.85
C LEU A 83 7.96 -12.77 1.76
N GLU A 84 8.85 -13.15 0.84
CA GLU A 84 8.55 -13.99 -0.31
C GLU A 84 8.31 -15.46 0.08
N THR A 85 9.22 -16.03 0.88
CA THR A 85 9.26 -17.48 1.18
C THR A 85 9.39 -17.76 2.68
N GLY A 86 8.89 -16.86 3.53
CA GLY A 86 8.89 -17.05 4.98
C GLY A 86 8.14 -18.32 5.40
N LYS A 87 8.62 -18.97 6.45
CA LYS A 87 8.11 -20.27 6.93
C LYS A 87 6.72 -20.20 7.56
N THR A 88 6.35 -19.03 8.08
CA THR A 88 5.03 -18.77 8.67
C THR A 88 4.44 -17.53 8.02
N MET A 89 3.11 -17.44 8.04
CA MET A 89 2.44 -16.21 7.59
C MET A 89 2.86 -15.03 8.48
N GLU A 90 2.93 -15.21 9.80
CA GLU A 90 3.40 -14.18 10.74
C GLU A 90 4.80 -13.65 10.38
N ALA A 91 5.74 -14.52 9.97
CA ALA A 91 7.06 -14.08 9.52
C ALA A 91 6.98 -13.21 8.24
N ARG A 92 6.16 -13.59 7.26
CA ARG A 92 5.96 -12.82 6.02
C ARG A 92 5.32 -11.46 6.31
N GLU A 93 4.33 -11.41 7.20
CA GLU A 93 3.65 -10.18 7.62
C GLU A 93 4.59 -9.23 8.36
N ASN A 94 5.34 -9.75 9.34
CA ASN A 94 6.36 -8.97 10.03
C ASN A 94 7.46 -8.46 9.08
N ALA A 95 7.80 -9.22 8.03
CA ALA A 95 8.72 -8.76 7.00
C ALA A 95 8.15 -7.59 6.17
N ALA A 96 6.87 -7.64 5.80
CA ALA A 96 6.20 -6.51 5.12
C ALA A 96 6.14 -5.28 6.01
N ALA A 97 5.78 -5.44 7.29
CA ALA A 97 5.79 -4.35 8.26
C ALA A 97 7.20 -3.75 8.45
N ALA A 98 8.25 -4.58 8.44
CA ALA A 98 9.63 -4.12 8.51
C ALA A 98 10.00 -3.31 7.27
N ILE A 99 9.63 -3.78 6.06
CA ILE A 99 9.82 -3.04 4.81
C ILE A 99 9.09 -1.70 4.84
N PHE A 100 7.82 -1.67 5.30
CA PHE A 100 7.07 -0.44 5.47
C PHE A 100 7.82 0.53 6.39
N SER A 101 8.25 0.08 7.57
CA SER A 101 9.00 0.88 8.54
C SER A 101 10.29 1.46 7.94
N LEU A 102 11.10 0.63 7.28
CA LEU A 102 12.35 1.07 6.65
C LEU A 102 12.09 2.07 5.51
N SER A 103 11.03 1.87 4.71
CA SER A 103 10.67 2.74 3.59
C SER A 103 10.20 4.14 3.99
N MET A 104 9.96 4.40 5.28
CA MET A 104 9.64 5.75 5.77
C MET A 104 10.81 6.74 5.58
N ILE A 105 12.04 6.24 5.46
CA ILE A 105 13.21 7.05 5.08
C ILE A 105 13.29 7.14 3.56
N ASP A 106 13.39 8.37 3.03
CA ASP A 106 13.34 8.65 1.58
C ASP A 106 14.46 7.94 0.78
N GLY A 107 15.67 7.80 1.32
CA GLY A 107 16.72 7.04 0.66
C GLY A 107 16.40 5.55 0.53
N TYR A 108 15.61 5.00 1.46
CA TYR A 108 15.35 3.55 1.53
C TYR A 108 14.16 3.12 0.67
N LYS A 109 13.16 3.97 0.44
CA LYS A 109 12.12 3.65 -0.57
C LYS A 109 12.70 3.50 -1.98
N VAL A 110 13.74 4.26 -2.33
CA VAL A 110 14.46 4.12 -3.61
C VAL A 110 15.21 2.78 -3.66
N SER A 111 16.03 2.50 -2.65
CA SER A 111 16.88 1.30 -2.65
C SER A 111 16.09 0.00 -2.47
N ILE A 112 15.02 0.00 -1.67
CA ILE A 112 14.14 -1.16 -1.50
C ILE A 112 13.29 -1.37 -2.75
N GLY A 113 12.66 -0.32 -3.27
CA GLY A 113 11.78 -0.41 -4.45
C GLY A 113 12.52 -0.79 -5.73
N GLY A 114 13.82 -0.45 -5.84
CA GLY A 114 14.67 -0.88 -6.94
C GLY A 114 15.09 -2.36 -6.91
N ARG A 115 14.78 -3.10 -5.83
CA ARG A 115 15.09 -4.53 -5.75
C ARG A 115 14.03 -5.34 -6.50
N PRO A 116 14.41 -6.20 -7.48
CA PRO A 116 13.46 -6.90 -8.34
C PRO A 116 12.40 -7.73 -7.59
N ARG A 117 12.74 -8.27 -6.41
CA ARG A 117 11.85 -9.13 -5.62
C ARG A 117 10.97 -8.38 -4.60
N ALA A 118 11.26 -7.12 -4.30
CA ALA A 118 10.55 -6.39 -3.23
C ALA A 118 9.06 -6.20 -3.56
N ILE A 119 8.77 -5.61 -4.72
CA ILE A 119 7.39 -5.34 -5.16
C ILE A 119 6.62 -6.65 -5.41
N PRO A 120 7.14 -7.64 -6.17
CA PRO A 120 6.44 -8.91 -6.35
C PRO A 120 6.12 -9.64 -5.06
N ALA A 121 7.05 -9.66 -4.09
CA ALA A 121 6.82 -10.32 -2.80
C ALA A 121 5.71 -9.62 -1.98
N LEU A 122 5.66 -8.28 -2.02
CA LEU A 122 4.57 -7.52 -1.38
C LEU A 122 3.22 -7.78 -2.06
N LEU A 123 3.19 -7.89 -3.39
CA LEU A 123 1.96 -8.23 -4.12
C LEU A 123 1.50 -9.67 -3.85
N GLY A 124 2.43 -10.60 -3.68
CA GLY A 124 2.14 -11.96 -3.22
C GLY A 124 1.46 -11.95 -1.83
N LEU A 125 2.01 -11.19 -0.88
CA LEU A 125 1.40 -11.06 0.44
C LEU A 125 0.04 -10.32 0.40
N LEU A 126 -0.12 -9.31 -0.46
CA LEU A 126 -1.40 -8.63 -0.66
C LEU A 126 -2.50 -9.59 -1.15
N LYS A 127 -2.12 -10.61 -1.93
CA LYS A 127 -3.04 -11.64 -2.43
C LYS A 127 -3.37 -12.70 -1.37
N GLU A 128 -2.35 -13.22 -0.70
CA GLU A 128 -2.43 -14.44 0.13
C GLU A 128 -2.49 -14.20 1.64
N GLY A 129 -2.11 -13.01 2.10
CA GLY A 129 -1.92 -12.70 3.52
C GLY A 129 -3.23 -12.65 4.32
N THR A 130 -3.11 -12.63 5.64
CA THR A 130 -4.25 -12.30 6.50
C THR A 130 -4.64 -10.84 6.31
N THR A 131 -5.77 -10.39 6.87
CA THR A 131 -6.15 -8.97 6.88
C THR A 131 -5.02 -8.06 7.37
N ALA A 132 -4.23 -8.49 8.37
CA ALA A 132 -3.07 -7.73 8.84
C ALA A 132 -1.95 -7.71 7.78
N GLY A 133 -1.59 -8.87 7.23
CA GLY A 133 -0.59 -8.99 6.18
C GLY A 133 -0.91 -8.20 4.92
N LYS A 134 -2.16 -8.22 4.48
CA LYS A 134 -2.63 -7.43 3.33
C LYS A 134 -2.51 -5.93 3.60
N ARG A 135 -2.80 -5.49 4.83
CA ARG A 135 -2.66 -4.08 5.25
C ARG A 135 -1.20 -3.64 5.26
N ASP A 136 -0.33 -4.46 5.82
CA ASP A 136 1.12 -4.19 5.87
C ASP A 136 1.72 -4.15 4.46
N ALA A 137 1.31 -5.09 3.60
CA ALA A 137 1.69 -5.11 2.19
C ALA A 137 1.23 -3.84 1.46
N ALA A 138 -0.04 -3.45 1.61
CA ALA A 138 -0.58 -2.24 0.99
C ALA A 138 0.14 -0.97 1.49
N SER A 139 0.44 -0.89 2.79
CA SER A 139 1.16 0.24 3.39
C SER A 139 2.60 0.34 2.89
N ALA A 140 3.30 -0.79 2.80
CA ALA A 140 4.63 -0.86 2.21
C ALA A 140 4.62 -0.44 0.73
N LEU A 141 3.70 -0.99 -0.06
CA LEU A 141 3.54 -0.63 -1.48
C LEU A 141 3.25 0.86 -1.66
N PHE A 142 2.38 1.43 -0.83
CA PHE A 142 2.09 2.86 -0.82
C PHE A 142 3.37 3.67 -0.59
N ASN A 143 4.11 3.40 0.49
CA ASN A 143 5.32 4.15 0.81
C ASN A 143 6.42 4.02 -0.26
N LEU A 144 6.60 2.83 -0.83
CA LEU A 144 7.53 2.64 -1.95
C LEU A 144 7.09 3.43 -3.18
N ALA A 145 5.80 3.42 -3.52
CA ALA A 145 5.24 4.10 -4.68
C ALA A 145 5.11 5.62 -4.54
N VAL A 146 5.31 6.19 -3.34
CA VAL A 146 5.47 7.65 -3.17
C VAL A 146 6.63 8.14 -4.04
N TYR A 147 7.69 7.33 -4.19
CA TYR A 147 8.73 7.57 -5.17
C TYR A 147 8.23 7.19 -6.57
N ASN A 148 8.13 8.17 -7.47
CA ASN A 148 7.49 7.99 -8.78
C ASN A 148 8.09 6.86 -9.63
N ALA A 149 9.40 6.63 -9.57
CA ALA A 149 10.04 5.57 -10.37
C ALA A 149 9.60 4.16 -9.96
N ASN A 150 9.16 3.97 -8.72
CA ASN A 150 8.66 2.68 -8.25
C ASN A 150 7.23 2.39 -8.74
N LYS A 151 6.45 3.41 -9.10
CA LYS A 151 5.04 3.24 -9.51
C LYS A 151 4.88 2.31 -10.70
N ALA A 152 5.77 2.42 -11.70
CA ALA A 152 5.76 1.56 -12.87
C ALA A 152 5.99 0.08 -12.49
N GLY A 153 6.90 -0.19 -11.55
CA GLY A 153 7.10 -1.55 -11.04
C GLY A 153 5.88 -2.08 -10.28
N VAL A 154 5.22 -1.23 -9.47
CA VAL A 154 3.99 -1.60 -8.76
C VAL A 154 2.85 -1.90 -9.73
N VAL A 155 2.64 -1.07 -10.75
CA VAL A 155 1.62 -1.28 -11.78
C VAL A 155 1.93 -2.51 -12.62
N GLY A 156 3.15 -2.62 -13.16
CA GLY A 156 3.59 -3.75 -14.00
C GLY A 156 3.59 -5.08 -13.26
N GLY A 157 3.74 -5.08 -11.92
CA GLY A 157 3.59 -6.26 -11.08
C GLY A 157 2.14 -6.73 -10.89
N GLY A 158 1.14 -5.99 -11.40
CA GLY A 158 -0.28 -6.35 -11.32
C GLY A 158 -1.01 -5.81 -10.09
N ALA A 159 -0.54 -4.71 -9.48
CA ALA A 159 -1.19 -4.14 -8.30
C ALA A 159 -2.63 -3.68 -8.57
N VAL A 160 -2.90 -3.05 -9.72
CA VAL A 160 -4.22 -2.47 -10.02
C VAL A 160 -5.35 -3.52 -9.95
N PRO A 161 -5.30 -4.65 -10.68
CA PRO A 161 -6.36 -5.66 -10.58
C PRO A 161 -6.49 -6.26 -9.18
N LEU A 162 -5.38 -6.54 -8.48
CA LEU A 162 -5.40 -7.09 -7.12
C LEU A 162 -6.07 -6.14 -6.12
N LEU A 163 -5.78 -4.84 -6.22
CA LEU A 163 -6.36 -3.82 -5.34
C LEU A 163 -7.85 -3.64 -5.62
N ILE A 164 -8.27 -3.68 -6.90
CA ILE A 164 -9.69 -3.62 -7.27
C ILE A 164 -10.44 -4.85 -6.73
N GLU A 165 -9.86 -6.04 -6.83
CA GLU A 165 -10.42 -7.26 -6.23
C GLU A 165 -10.57 -7.12 -4.71
N ALA A 166 -9.54 -6.58 -4.03
CA ALA A 166 -9.59 -6.32 -2.58
C ALA A 166 -10.67 -5.32 -2.17
N LEU A 167 -11.06 -4.38 -3.03
CA LEU A 167 -12.20 -3.48 -2.76
C LEU A 167 -13.56 -4.18 -2.80
N MET A 168 -13.64 -5.35 -3.43
CA MET A 168 -14.87 -6.15 -3.54
C MET A 168 -15.00 -7.22 -2.45
N ASP A 169 -13.91 -7.49 -1.72
CA ASP A 169 -13.87 -8.48 -0.65
C ASP A 169 -13.91 -7.78 0.71
N ASP A 170 -15.11 -7.65 1.28
CA ASP A 170 -15.29 -7.05 2.62
C ASP A 170 -14.48 -7.80 3.70
N LYS A 171 -14.18 -9.10 3.50
CA LYS A 171 -13.37 -9.88 4.44
C LYS A 171 -11.88 -9.53 4.34
N ALA A 172 -11.43 -8.92 3.24
CA ALA A 172 -10.06 -8.47 3.11
C ALA A 172 -9.71 -7.38 4.14
N GLY A 173 -10.68 -6.55 4.55
CA GLY A 173 -10.52 -5.59 5.65
C GLY A 173 -9.47 -4.49 5.39
N ILE A 174 -9.21 -4.17 4.11
CA ILE A 174 -8.17 -3.24 3.65
C ILE A 174 -8.69 -2.20 2.64
N THR A 175 -10.00 -1.93 2.61
CA THR A 175 -10.63 -1.04 1.62
C THR A 175 -9.94 0.33 1.55
N ASP A 176 -9.69 0.97 2.69
CA ASP A 176 -9.08 2.30 2.75
C ASP A 176 -7.61 2.29 2.29
N ASP A 177 -6.88 1.23 2.60
CA ASP A 177 -5.48 1.04 2.21
C ASP A 177 -5.39 0.78 0.70
N ALA A 178 -6.27 -0.07 0.16
CA ALA A 178 -6.35 -0.36 -1.26
C ALA A 178 -6.70 0.89 -2.08
N LEU A 179 -7.68 1.68 -1.61
CA LEU A 179 -8.03 2.96 -2.22
C LEU A 179 -6.86 3.96 -2.20
N ALA A 180 -6.09 4.01 -1.10
CA ALA A 180 -4.94 4.89 -1.00
C ALA A 180 -3.86 4.54 -2.02
N VAL A 181 -3.55 3.25 -2.18
CA VAL A 181 -2.58 2.76 -3.18
C VAL A 181 -3.09 3.08 -4.58
N LEU A 182 -4.34 2.74 -4.92
CA LEU A 182 -4.91 3.06 -6.23
C LEU A 182 -4.87 4.57 -6.53
N ALA A 183 -5.22 5.41 -5.56
CA ALA A 183 -5.19 6.87 -5.72
C ALA A 183 -3.77 7.39 -5.99
N LEU A 184 -2.75 6.78 -5.37
CA LEU A 184 -1.35 7.10 -5.63
C LEU A 184 -0.88 6.67 -7.03
N LEU A 185 -1.38 5.52 -7.50
CA LEU A 185 -1.06 4.96 -8.82
C LEU A 185 -1.70 5.72 -9.98
N LEU A 186 -2.64 6.64 -9.74
CA LEU A 186 -3.10 7.60 -10.76
C LEU A 186 -1.95 8.42 -11.35
N GLY A 187 -0.89 8.65 -10.58
CA GLY A 187 0.31 9.34 -11.05
C GLY A 187 1.20 8.48 -11.97
N CYS A 188 0.78 7.29 -12.35
CA CYS A 188 1.41 6.43 -13.35
C CYS A 188 0.46 6.28 -14.54
N GLY A 189 0.89 6.66 -15.74
CA GLY A 189 0.05 6.61 -16.94
C GLY A 189 -0.50 5.21 -17.22
N GLU A 190 0.33 4.18 -17.09
CA GLU A 190 -0.13 2.79 -17.24
C GLU A 190 -1.17 2.40 -16.18
N GLY A 191 -0.96 2.79 -14.92
CA GLY A 191 -1.90 2.52 -13.83
C GLY A 191 -3.24 3.23 -14.04
N LEU A 192 -3.20 4.49 -14.47
CA LEU A 192 -4.38 5.27 -14.87
C LEU A 192 -5.17 4.56 -15.97
N GLU A 193 -4.50 4.11 -17.03
CA GLU A 193 -5.15 3.41 -18.14
C GLU A 193 -5.74 2.05 -17.74
N GLN A 194 -5.03 1.28 -16.91
CA GLN A 194 -5.58 0.03 -16.36
C GLN A 194 -6.85 0.30 -15.52
N MET A 195 -6.85 1.34 -14.69
CA MET A 195 -8.01 1.72 -13.88
C MET A 195 -9.19 2.21 -14.74
N ARG A 196 -8.96 3.00 -15.79
CA ARG A 196 -10.01 3.46 -16.73
C ARG A 196 -10.68 2.30 -17.49
N LYS A 197 -9.91 1.28 -17.83
CA LYS A 197 -10.41 0.07 -18.51
C LYS A 197 -11.29 -0.79 -17.61
N SER A 198 -11.13 -0.71 -16.29
CA SER A 198 -11.97 -1.44 -15.35
C SER A 198 -13.42 -0.95 -15.36
N ARG A 199 -14.35 -1.82 -15.77
CA ARG A 199 -15.79 -1.52 -15.80
C ARG A 199 -16.43 -1.50 -14.41
N ILE A 200 -15.86 -2.24 -13.47
CA ILE A 200 -16.37 -2.40 -12.11
C ILE A 200 -15.91 -1.28 -11.17
N LEU A 201 -14.78 -0.62 -11.47
CA LEU A 201 -14.18 0.36 -10.57
C LEU A 201 -15.09 1.59 -10.35
N VAL A 202 -15.70 2.15 -11.40
CA VAL A 202 -16.54 3.34 -11.27
C VAL A 202 -17.78 3.09 -10.38
N PRO A 203 -18.61 2.05 -10.63
CA PRO A 203 -19.72 1.72 -9.72
C PRO A 203 -19.27 1.51 -8.28
N LEU A 204 -18.16 0.79 -8.07
CA LEU A 204 -17.62 0.50 -6.75
C LEU A 204 -17.20 1.77 -5.99
N LEU A 205 -16.52 2.70 -6.68
CA LEU A 205 -16.15 3.99 -6.10
C LEU A 205 -17.37 4.83 -5.73
N VAL A 206 -18.44 4.81 -6.55
CA VAL A 206 -19.70 5.50 -6.23
C VAL A 206 -20.36 4.91 -4.98
N ASP A 207 -20.39 3.59 -4.82
CA ASP A 207 -20.91 2.97 -3.60
C ASP A 207 -20.03 3.29 -2.37
N LEU A 208 -18.70 3.34 -2.53
CA LEU A 208 -17.77 3.75 -1.47
C LEU A 208 -17.92 5.24 -1.07
N LEU A 209 -18.32 6.13 -1.99
CA LEU A 209 -18.69 7.50 -1.63
C LEU A 209 -19.90 7.56 -0.68
N ARG A 210 -20.81 6.59 -0.77
CA ARG A 210 -22.03 6.53 0.04
C ARG A 210 -21.76 5.90 1.39
N PHE A 211 -21.13 4.72 1.38
CA PHE A 211 -21.07 3.83 2.54
C PHE A 211 -19.66 3.70 3.14
N GLY A 212 -18.62 4.19 2.47
CA GLY A 212 -17.25 4.09 2.95
C GLY A 212 -16.95 4.98 4.16
N SER A 213 -15.80 4.73 4.79
CA SER A 213 -15.25 5.57 5.86
C SER A 213 -14.95 6.99 5.35
N ALA A 214 -14.73 7.96 6.25
CA ALA A 214 -14.33 9.31 5.83
C ALA A 214 -13.06 9.30 4.95
N LYS A 215 -12.06 8.46 5.30
CA LYS A 215 -10.83 8.28 4.52
C LYS A 215 -11.10 7.58 3.19
N GLY A 216 -11.94 6.56 3.19
CA GLY A 216 -12.38 5.85 1.99
C GLY A 216 -13.09 6.78 1.00
N LYS A 217 -14.01 7.63 1.47
CA LYS A 217 -14.69 8.65 0.66
C LYS A 217 -13.69 9.64 0.04
N GLU A 218 -12.71 10.12 0.81
CA GLU A 218 -11.66 11.01 0.32
C GLU A 218 -10.80 10.37 -0.80
N ASN A 219 -10.40 9.11 -0.64
CA ASN A 219 -9.62 8.41 -1.65
C ASN A 219 -10.49 8.06 -2.87
N ALA A 220 -11.74 7.66 -2.67
CA ALA A 220 -12.67 7.35 -3.75
C ALA A 220 -12.98 8.57 -4.62
N ILE A 221 -13.19 9.75 -4.03
CA ILE A 221 -13.38 10.98 -4.83
C ILE A 221 -12.09 11.42 -5.54
N THR A 222 -10.93 11.15 -4.93
CA THR A 222 -9.63 11.37 -5.59
C THR A 222 -9.48 10.52 -6.83
N LEU A 223 -9.86 9.23 -6.73
CA LEU A 223 -9.87 8.29 -7.84
C LEU A 223 -10.81 8.75 -8.95
N LEU A 224 -12.09 8.99 -8.64
CA LEU A 224 -13.07 9.41 -9.64
C LEU A 224 -12.65 10.71 -10.35
N LEU A 225 -12.17 11.71 -9.61
CA LEU A 225 -11.68 12.95 -10.20
C LEU A 225 -10.46 12.72 -11.09
N GLY A 226 -9.50 11.89 -10.64
CA GLY A 226 -8.31 11.57 -11.43
C GLY A 226 -8.63 10.81 -12.71
N LEU A 227 -9.54 9.84 -12.64
CA LEU A 227 -9.95 9.04 -13.79
C LEU A 227 -10.69 9.86 -14.86
N CYS A 228 -11.44 10.89 -14.45
CA CYS A 228 -12.19 11.77 -15.34
C CYS A 228 -11.38 12.93 -15.94
N LYS A 229 -10.23 13.27 -15.37
CA LYS A 229 -9.32 14.27 -15.96
C LYS A 229 -8.67 13.73 -17.23
N ASP A 230 -8.19 14.62 -18.10
CA ASP A 230 -7.24 14.35 -19.20
C ASP A 230 -7.49 13.05 -19.99
N GLY A 231 -8.49 13.03 -20.89
CA GLY A 231 -8.86 11.82 -21.67
C GLY A 231 -9.79 10.86 -20.92
N GLY A 232 -10.45 11.34 -19.86
CA GLY A 232 -11.36 10.59 -19.00
C GLY A 232 -12.83 10.65 -19.40
N GLU A 233 -13.17 11.02 -20.64
CA GLU A 233 -14.55 11.27 -21.10
C GLU A 233 -15.43 10.03 -20.97
N GLU A 234 -14.89 8.85 -21.27
CA GLU A 234 -15.61 7.59 -21.13
C GLU A 234 -15.94 7.27 -19.66
N VAL A 235 -15.04 7.61 -18.73
CA VAL A 235 -15.30 7.48 -17.28
C VAL A 235 -16.37 8.48 -16.85
N ALA A 236 -16.29 9.73 -17.32
CA ALA A 236 -17.29 10.76 -17.06
C ALA A 236 -18.68 10.32 -17.57
N ARG A 237 -18.75 9.73 -18.77
CA ARG A 237 -19.98 9.16 -19.32
C ARG A 237 -20.54 8.05 -18.43
N ARG A 238 -19.71 7.11 -17.96
CA ARG A 238 -20.13 6.05 -17.03
C ARG A 238 -20.67 6.61 -15.72
N LEU A 239 -20.06 7.68 -15.19
CA LEU A 239 -20.58 8.38 -14.01
C LEU A 239 -21.95 9.00 -14.28
N LEU A 240 -22.13 9.69 -15.40
CA LEU A 240 -23.41 10.31 -15.78
C LEU A 240 -24.52 9.27 -16.00
N MET A 241 -24.19 8.09 -16.54
CA MET A 241 -25.14 6.99 -16.71
C MET A 241 -25.53 6.30 -15.40
N ASN A 242 -24.73 6.45 -14.34
CA ASN A 242 -25.06 5.91 -13.02
C ASN A 242 -25.92 6.93 -12.26
N PRO A 243 -27.21 6.63 -11.99
CA PRO A 243 -28.15 7.59 -11.39
C PRO A 243 -27.76 8.02 -9.97
N ARG A 244 -26.88 7.26 -9.31
CA ARG A 244 -26.41 7.57 -7.95
C ARG A 244 -25.26 8.57 -7.96
N SER A 245 -24.53 8.75 -9.06
CA SER A 245 -23.31 9.57 -9.09
C SER A 245 -23.56 11.01 -8.67
N ILE A 246 -24.46 11.73 -9.35
CA ILE A 246 -24.70 13.16 -9.10
C ILE A 246 -25.19 13.43 -7.67
N PRO A 247 -26.22 12.73 -7.15
CA PRO A 247 -26.67 12.92 -5.77
C PRO A 247 -25.55 12.68 -4.74
N CYS A 248 -24.73 11.64 -4.94
CA CYS A 248 -23.64 11.33 -4.01
C CYS A 248 -22.53 12.39 -4.03
N LEU A 249 -22.22 12.94 -5.20
CA LEU A 249 -21.25 14.03 -5.34
C LEU A 249 -21.78 15.33 -4.71
N GLN A 250 -23.07 15.62 -4.85
CA GLN A 250 -23.70 16.78 -4.20
C GLN A 250 -23.68 16.65 -2.68
N SER A 251 -24.06 15.49 -2.14
CA SER A 251 -23.97 15.23 -0.68
C SER A 251 -22.53 15.30 -0.17
N LEU A 252 -21.56 14.81 -0.94
CA LEU A 252 -20.15 14.91 -0.54
C LEU A 252 -19.64 16.36 -0.59
N SER A 253 -20.18 17.21 -1.47
CA SER A 253 -19.88 18.64 -1.56
C SER A 253 -20.48 19.44 -0.39
N SER A 254 -21.66 19.07 0.11
CA SER A 254 -22.24 19.69 1.31
C SER A 254 -21.52 19.25 2.59
N ASP A 255 -21.41 17.93 2.79
CA ASP A 255 -21.17 17.35 4.12
C ASP A 255 -19.79 16.69 4.26
N GLY A 256 -19.00 16.66 3.20
CA GLY A 256 -17.67 16.03 3.20
C GLY A 256 -16.60 16.84 3.95
N SER A 257 -15.43 16.22 4.14
CA SER A 257 -14.23 16.95 4.60
C SER A 257 -13.87 18.08 3.62
N LEU A 258 -13.09 19.07 4.05
CA LEU A 258 -12.66 20.16 3.17
C LEU A 258 -11.99 19.65 1.87
N LYS A 259 -11.20 18.58 1.98
CA LYS A 259 -10.54 17.94 0.83
C LYS A 259 -11.55 17.23 -0.07
N ALA A 260 -12.49 16.49 0.51
CA ALA A 260 -13.53 15.79 -0.23
C ALA A 260 -14.44 16.76 -0.98
N ARG A 261 -14.91 17.83 -0.32
CA ARG A 261 -15.78 18.87 -0.90
C ARG A 261 -15.16 19.51 -2.14
N ARG A 262 -13.92 19.99 -2.01
CA ARG A 262 -13.18 20.61 -3.13
C ARG A 262 -13.06 19.69 -4.34
N LYS A 263 -12.84 18.39 -4.12
CA LYS A 263 -12.71 17.39 -5.19
C LYS A 263 -14.08 17.02 -5.79
N ALA A 264 -15.11 16.91 -4.96
CA ALA A 264 -16.50 16.70 -5.41
C ALA A 264 -16.97 17.83 -6.31
N ASP A 265 -16.76 19.07 -5.91
CA ASP A 265 -17.08 20.26 -6.70
C ASP A 265 -16.33 20.31 -8.03
N ALA A 266 -15.04 19.96 -8.01
CA ALA A 266 -14.23 19.88 -9.22
C ALA A 266 -14.75 18.81 -10.19
N LEU A 267 -15.16 17.65 -9.68
CA LEU A 267 -15.73 16.59 -10.49
C LEU A 267 -17.10 16.97 -11.05
N LEU A 268 -17.99 17.56 -10.24
CA LEU A 268 -19.29 18.07 -10.70
C LEU A 268 -19.15 19.08 -11.86
N ARG A 269 -18.21 20.03 -11.73
CA ARG A 269 -17.89 20.96 -12.83
C ARG A 269 -17.39 20.26 -14.08
N LEU A 270 -16.57 19.23 -13.93
CA LEU A 270 -16.07 18.43 -15.05
C LEU A 270 -17.22 17.71 -15.76
N LEU A 271 -18.10 17.03 -15.01
CA LEU A 271 -19.25 16.33 -15.55
C LEU A 271 -20.21 17.26 -16.29
N ASN A 272 -20.49 18.45 -15.73
CA ASN A 272 -21.33 19.45 -16.40
C ASN A 272 -20.74 19.90 -17.75
N ARG A 273 -19.41 20.08 -17.83
CA ARG A 273 -18.75 20.39 -19.10
C ARG A 273 -18.92 19.25 -20.11
N CYS A 274 -18.76 18.00 -19.70
CA CYS A 274 -18.98 16.85 -20.59
C CYS A 274 -20.43 16.81 -21.14
N CYS A 275 -21.44 17.13 -20.31
CA CYS A 275 -22.83 17.23 -20.76
C CYS A 275 -23.05 18.35 -21.79
N SER A 276 -22.42 19.51 -21.60
CA SER A 276 -22.55 20.63 -22.56
C SER A 276 -21.89 20.35 -23.91
N HIS A 277 -20.76 19.62 -23.91
CA HIS A 277 -20.06 19.28 -25.16
C HIS A 277 -20.82 18.23 -25.97
N SER A 278 -21.44 17.24 -25.32
CA SER A 278 -22.26 16.23 -26.01
C SER A 278 -23.52 16.82 -26.65
N GLN A 279 -24.13 17.85 -26.04
CA GLN A 279 -25.26 18.58 -26.61
C GLN A 279 -24.87 19.44 -27.83
N HIS A 280 -23.69 20.07 -27.83
CA HIS A 280 -23.21 20.85 -28.98
C HIS A 280 -22.80 19.98 -30.18
N SER A 281 -22.23 18.78 -29.97
CA SER A 281 -21.89 17.86 -31.07
C SER A 281 -23.12 17.27 -31.77
N VAL A 282 -24.24 17.10 -31.06
CA VAL A 282 -25.51 16.63 -31.66
C VAL A 282 -26.19 17.74 -32.46
N ASN A 283 -26.09 18.99 -32.02
CA ASN A 283 -26.71 20.14 -32.72
C ASN A 283 -25.95 20.61 -33.97
N MET A 284 -24.68 20.23 -34.16
CA MET A 284 -23.87 20.54 -35.36
C MET A 284 -23.89 19.41 -36.41
N GLY A 285 -24.55 18.29 -36.12
CA GLY A 285 -24.64 17.11 -36.99
C GLY A 285 -26.01 16.92 -37.68
N ASN A 286 -26.90 17.92 -37.58
CA ASN A 286 -28.19 17.97 -38.27
C ASN A 286 -28.17 19.04 -39.37
#